data_AF-A0A960RA07-F1
#
_entry.id   AF-A0A960RA07-F1
#
_cell.length_a   1.000
_cell.length_b   1.000
_cell.length_c   1.000
_cell.angle_alpha   90.00
_cell.angle_beta   90.00
_cell.angle_gamma   90.00
#
_symmetry.space_group_name_H-M   'P 1'
#
loop_
_entity.id
_entity.type
_entity.pdbx_description
1 polymer ?
#
loop_
_entity_poly.entity_id
_entity_poly.type
_entity_poly.pdbx_seq_one_letter_code
_entity_poly.pdbx_strand_id
1 'polypeptide(L)'
;MSRHRSSVLLAAVAALAFEMAPFADAQIRLPSLERSQIDNQLAGRILIQELNCVACHESASADLASASRKAPRLAGVAARVQPGFLRSFLADPHAAKPGTLMPDLLDGLEGEDRTSAAEAITHYLVSLDQGSNAFSLQAPDAVAAERGEALFHSVGCVACHSPRDPEGKEILIETSVPLGDLEGKYSIRTLVAFLQRPHETRPSGRMPDLGLARPEVERIAHYLLRGTKVPGHLTYTLWRGKVWEGLEGDVERERAGQVDDFSLEPFAAGGKVPQHTAIRWEGHLHLDAPGNYTFYLEMNGGSLRLN
;
A
#
# COMPACT_ATOMS: atom_id res chain seq x y z
N MET A 1 -0.34 30.34 76.75
CA MET A 1 -0.81 31.40 75.82
C MET A 1 -0.07 31.24 74.49
N SER A 2 -0.75 31.52 73.37
CA SER A 2 -0.30 31.36 71.96
C SER A 2 -0.60 29.97 71.37
N ARG A 3 -1.84 29.72 70.93
CA ARG A 3 -2.45 30.00 69.60
C ARG A 3 -2.27 28.83 68.63
N HIS A 4 -3.26 27.93 68.63
CA HIS A 4 -3.51 26.95 67.57
C HIS A 4 -3.70 27.66 66.23
N ARG A 5 -2.93 27.26 65.22
CA ARG A 5 -3.21 27.53 63.82
C ARG A 5 -3.80 26.27 63.19
N SER A 6 -5.06 26.36 62.78
CA SER A 6 -5.76 25.37 61.97
C SER A 6 -5.11 25.30 60.59
N SER A 7 -4.64 24.12 60.22
CA SER A 7 -4.23 23.81 58.84
C SER A 7 -5.27 22.89 58.24
N VAL A 8 -6.15 23.46 57.42
CA VAL A 8 -7.07 22.71 56.55
C VAL A 8 -6.24 22.15 55.41
N LEU A 9 -6.00 20.83 55.40
CA LEU A 9 -5.47 20.13 54.23
C LEU A 9 -6.63 19.93 53.24
N LEU A 10 -6.67 20.76 52.20
CA LEU A 10 -7.43 20.46 50.99
C LEU A 10 -6.70 19.33 50.24
N ALA A 11 -7.26 18.13 50.28
CA ALA A 11 -6.83 17.05 49.41
C ALA A 11 -7.33 17.34 47.99
N ALA A 12 -6.44 17.76 47.09
CA ALA A 12 -6.73 17.85 45.67
C ALA A 12 -6.79 16.42 45.09
N VAL A 13 -8.01 15.93 44.85
CA VAL A 13 -8.22 14.71 44.06
C VAL A 13 -7.99 15.08 42.60
N ALA A 14 -6.79 14.79 42.09
CA ALA A 14 -6.51 14.86 40.67
C ALA A 14 -7.29 13.72 39.98
N ALA A 15 -8.43 14.07 39.39
CA ALA A 15 -9.12 13.18 38.46
C ALA A 15 -8.22 13.01 37.23
N LEU A 16 -7.52 11.88 37.15
CA LEU A 16 -6.90 11.39 35.92
C LEU A 16 -8.04 11.10 34.94
N ALA A 17 -8.37 12.10 34.12
CA ALA A 17 -9.13 11.88 32.90
C ALA A 17 -8.25 11.01 32.00
N PHE A 18 -8.54 9.71 32.00
CA PHE A 18 -8.02 8.80 31.00
C PHE A 18 -8.66 9.23 29.68
N GLU A 19 -7.94 10.00 28.86
CA GLU A 19 -8.30 10.18 27.46
C GLU A 19 -8.25 8.79 26.82
N MET A 20 -9.40 8.14 26.75
CA MET A 20 -9.61 7.04 25.84
C MET A 20 -9.38 7.60 24.44
N ALA A 21 -8.20 7.32 23.88
CA ALA A 21 -7.99 7.45 22.45
C ALA A 21 -9.19 6.77 21.77
N PRO A 22 -9.90 7.46 20.86
CA PRO A 22 -10.99 6.82 20.16
C PRO A 22 -10.38 5.63 19.42
N PHE A 23 -10.81 4.42 19.79
CA PHE A 23 -10.65 3.28 18.90
C PHE A 23 -11.21 3.75 17.56
N ALA A 24 -10.35 3.85 16.56
CA ALA A 24 -10.79 4.08 15.19
C ALA A 24 -11.74 2.93 14.90
N ASP A 25 -13.04 3.25 14.92
CA ASP A 25 -14.11 2.26 14.95
C ASP A 25 -13.97 1.43 13.68
N ALA A 26 -13.44 0.22 13.81
CA ALA A 26 -13.09 -0.64 12.70
C ALA A 26 -14.34 -1.34 12.14
N GLN A 27 -15.42 -0.58 12.04
CA GLN A 27 -16.73 -1.03 11.63
C GLN A 27 -16.69 -1.46 10.18
N ILE A 28 -17.43 -2.54 9.90
CA ILE A 28 -17.77 -2.96 8.54
C ILE A 28 -18.46 -1.79 7.83
N ARG A 29 -17.79 -1.22 6.83
CA ARG A 29 -18.33 -0.13 6.01
C ARG A 29 -19.08 -0.69 4.81
N LEU A 30 -20.40 -0.52 4.81
CA LEU A 30 -21.28 -0.81 3.67
C LEU A 30 -21.91 0.50 3.19
N PRO A 31 -21.30 1.18 2.20
CA PRO A 31 -21.83 2.44 1.66
C PRO A 31 -23.29 2.37 1.21
N SER A 32 -23.75 1.19 0.78
CA SER A 32 -25.14 0.95 0.39
C SER A 32 -26.13 0.97 1.57
N LEU A 33 -25.68 0.76 2.80
CA LEU A 33 -26.51 0.86 4.01
C LEU A 33 -26.41 2.24 4.64
N GLU A 34 -25.23 2.87 4.57
CA GLU A 34 -24.97 4.17 5.18
C GLU A 34 -25.70 5.33 4.47
N ARG A 35 -26.02 5.18 3.18
CA ARG A 35 -26.54 6.27 2.34
C ARG A 35 -28.04 6.20 2.04
N SER A 36 -28.76 5.18 2.50
CA SER A 36 -30.16 4.96 2.11
C SER A 36 -31.06 4.64 3.29
N GLN A 37 -32.24 5.27 3.33
CA GLN A 37 -33.35 4.87 4.19
C GLN A 37 -34.01 3.63 3.60
N ILE A 38 -33.50 2.46 3.97
CA ILE A 38 -34.08 1.16 3.62
C ILE A 38 -34.74 0.55 4.85
N ASP A 39 -35.77 -0.26 4.64
CA ASP A 39 -36.39 -1.00 5.74
C ASP A 39 -35.42 -2.04 6.33
N ASN A 40 -35.63 -2.41 7.59
CA ASN A 40 -34.73 -3.30 8.32
C ASN A 40 -34.66 -4.71 7.71
N GLN A 41 -35.71 -5.18 7.03
CA GLN A 41 -35.71 -6.51 6.42
C GLN A 41 -34.79 -6.53 5.20
N LEU A 42 -34.87 -5.50 4.34
CA LEU A 42 -33.96 -5.33 3.23
C LEU A 42 -32.51 -5.09 3.70
N ALA A 43 -32.31 -4.27 4.74
CA ALA A 43 -30.99 -4.06 5.34
C ALA A 43 -30.37 -5.38 5.84
N GLY A 44 -31.14 -6.19 6.56
CA GLY A 44 -30.73 -7.52 7.03
C GLY A 44 -30.38 -8.47 5.90
N ARG A 45 -31.16 -8.46 4.81
CA ARG A 45 -30.86 -9.25 3.61
C ARG A 45 -29.52 -8.84 2.98
N ILE A 46 -29.26 -7.55 2.82
CA ILE A 46 -28.00 -7.03 2.27
C ILE A 46 -26.82 -7.44 3.17
N LEU A 47 -26.97 -7.33 4.49
CA LEU A 47 -25.94 -7.76 5.44
C LEU A 47 -25.60 -9.24 5.31
N ILE A 48 -26.60 -10.12 5.21
CA ILE A 48 -26.37 -11.55 5.02
C ILE A 48 -25.59 -11.83 3.73
N GLN A 49 -25.92 -11.11 2.64
CA GLN A 49 -25.24 -11.26 1.36
C GLN A 49 -23.79 -10.75 1.39
N GLU A 50 -23.56 -9.57 1.97
CA GLU A 50 -22.24 -8.93 2.03
C GLU A 50 -21.27 -9.64 2.99
N LEU A 51 -21.78 -10.12 4.14
CA LEU A 51 -21.03 -10.89 5.14
C LEU A 51 -20.97 -12.39 4.83
N ASN A 52 -21.66 -12.83 3.77
CA ASN A 52 -21.64 -14.20 3.26
C ASN A 52 -22.00 -15.25 4.32
N CYS A 53 -23.03 -15.00 5.15
CA CYS A 53 -23.42 -15.91 6.23
C CYS A 53 -23.79 -17.32 5.72
N VAL A 54 -24.27 -17.38 4.48
CA VAL A 54 -24.65 -18.62 3.79
C VAL A 54 -23.47 -19.52 3.41
N ALA A 55 -22.22 -19.05 3.60
CA ALA A 55 -21.05 -19.91 3.42
C ALA A 55 -20.99 -21.05 4.45
N CYS A 56 -21.57 -20.83 5.63
CA CYS A 56 -21.58 -21.81 6.71
C CYS A 56 -23.01 -22.23 7.10
N HIS A 57 -23.98 -21.31 7.00
CA HIS A 57 -25.36 -21.59 7.38
C HIS A 57 -26.21 -21.97 6.16
N GLU A 58 -26.98 -23.05 6.30
CA GLU A 58 -27.95 -23.45 5.28
C GLU A 58 -29.01 -22.35 5.10
N SER A 59 -29.31 -22.00 3.85
CA SER A 59 -30.37 -21.06 3.50
C SER A 59 -31.52 -21.79 2.85
N ALA A 60 -32.74 -21.55 3.34
CA ALA A 60 -33.97 -22.00 2.69
C ALA A 60 -34.24 -21.27 1.35
N SER A 61 -33.51 -20.19 1.04
CA SER A 61 -33.67 -19.39 -0.17
C SER A 61 -32.49 -19.58 -1.12
N ALA A 62 -32.72 -20.24 -2.26
CA ALA A 62 -31.71 -20.41 -3.30
C ALA A 62 -31.21 -19.06 -3.88
N ASP A 63 -32.08 -18.06 -3.90
CA ASP A 63 -31.76 -16.69 -4.33
C ASP A 63 -30.70 -16.06 -3.40
N LEU A 64 -30.83 -16.25 -2.09
CA LEU A 64 -29.88 -15.71 -1.10
C LEU A 64 -28.48 -16.32 -1.27
N ALA A 65 -28.39 -17.62 -1.53
CA ALA A 65 -27.12 -18.30 -1.79
C ALA A 65 -26.44 -17.76 -3.05
N SER A 66 -27.21 -17.56 -4.12
CA SER A 66 -26.69 -17.07 -5.40
C SER A 66 -26.22 -15.60 -5.37
N ALA A 67 -26.89 -14.77 -4.58
CA ALA A 67 -26.60 -13.35 -4.43
C ALA A 67 -25.50 -13.04 -3.40
N SER A 68 -25.13 -14.02 -2.57
CA SER A 68 -24.12 -13.84 -1.54
C SER A 68 -22.71 -13.70 -2.11
N ARG A 69 -21.90 -12.93 -1.40
CA ARG A 69 -20.56 -12.55 -1.83
C ARG A 69 -19.63 -13.76 -1.91
N LYS A 70 -18.92 -13.92 -3.03
CA LYS A 70 -17.87 -14.93 -3.16
C LYS A 70 -16.58 -14.43 -2.49
N ALA A 71 -15.99 -15.28 -1.65
CA ALA A 71 -14.74 -14.97 -0.97
C ALA A 71 -13.57 -14.74 -1.95
N PRO A 72 -12.56 -13.93 -1.60
CA PRO A 72 -11.33 -13.81 -2.37
C PRO A 72 -10.65 -15.17 -2.57
N ARG A 73 -10.10 -15.42 -3.76
CA ARG A 73 -9.43 -16.69 -4.06
C ARG A 73 -8.08 -16.78 -3.33
N LEU A 74 -7.86 -17.87 -2.62
CA LEU A 74 -6.59 -18.18 -1.92
C LEU A 74 -5.52 -18.77 -2.85
N ALA A 75 -5.92 -19.36 -3.98
CA ALA A 75 -4.97 -19.91 -4.95
C ALA A 75 -3.94 -18.85 -5.37
N GLY A 76 -2.65 -19.18 -5.25
CA GLY A 76 -1.53 -18.28 -5.56
C GLY A 76 -1.57 -16.96 -4.79
N VAL A 77 -2.08 -16.93 -3.55
CA VAL A 77 -2.14 -15.69 -2.74
C VAL A 77 -0.74 -15.19 -2.38
N ALA A 78 0.19 -16.11 -2.07
CA ALA A 78 1.58 -15.77 -1.73
C ALA A 78 2.35 -15.15 -2.92
N ALA A 79 1.96 -15.45 -4.15
CA ALA A 79 2.49 -14.81 -5.36
C ALA A 79 2.03 -13.35 -5.54
N ARG A 80 0.94 -12.96 -4.87
CA ARG A 80 0.23 -11.68 -5.09
C ARG A 80 0.35 -10.72 -3.91
N VAL A 81 0.46 -11.25 -2.69
CA VAL A 81 0.45 -10.49 -1.44
C VAL A 81 1.69 -10.86 -0.64
N GLN A 82 2.32 -9.85 -0.03
CA GLN A 82 3.47 -10.05 0.83
C GLN A 82 3.14 -10.97 2.02
N PRO A 83 3.94 -12.01 2.31
CA PRO A 83 3.67 -12.91 3.43
C PRO A 83 3.57 -12.23 4.80
N GLY A 84 4.38 -11.20 5.02
CA GLY A 84 4.31 -10.38 6.25
C GLY A 84 2.95 -9.71 6.44
N PHE A 85 2.35 -9.18 5.36
CA PHE A 85 0.99 -8.65 5.38
C PHE A 85 -0.05 -9.74 5.59
N LEU A 86 0.11 -10.92 4.98
CA LEU A 86 -0.83 -12.03 5.22
C LEU A 86 -0.87 -12.40 6.69
N ARG A 87 0.30 -12.51 7.34
CA ARG A 87 0.39 -12.80 8.77
C ARG A 87 -0.28 -11.72 9.61
N SER A 88 0.01 -10.43 9.37
CA SER A 88 -0.61 -9.35 10.14
C SER A 88 -2.12 -9.24 9.88
N PHE A 89 -2.57 -9.44 8.64
CA PHE A 89 -3.98 -9.40 8.28
C PHE A 89 -4.77 -10.60 8.81
N LEU A 90 -4.17 -11.78 8.93
CA LEU A 90 -4.79 -12.94 9.59
C LEU A 90 -4.83 -12.74 11.11
N ALA A 91 -3.78 -12.16 11.67
CA ALA A 91 -3.70 -11.87 13.09
C ALA A 91 -4.67 -10.76 13.50
N ASP A 92 -4.86 -9.70 12.73
CA ASP A 92 -5.84 -8.64 12.99
C ASP A 92 -6.31 -8.01 11.67
N PRO A 93 -7.42 -8.52 11.08
CA PRO A 93 -7.90 -8.05 9.78
C PRO A 93 -8.27 -6.56 9.80
N HIS A 94 -8.83 -6.09 10.91
CA HIS A 94 -9.42 -4.76 11.05
C HIS A 94 -8.35 -3.69 11.28
N ALA A 95 -7.27 -4.00 12.01
CA ALA A 95 -6.10 -3.14 12.12
C ALA A 95 -5.30 -3.10 10.81
N ALA A 96 -5.07 -4.25 10.18
CA ALA A 96 -4.30 -4.32 8.93
C ALA A 96 -5.05 -3.73 7.73
N LYS A 97 -6.38 -3.82 7.71
CA LYS A 97 -7.23 -3.14 6.73
C LYS A 97 -8.53 -2.63 7.36
N PRO A 98 -8.58 -1.35 7.76
CA PRO A 98 -9.81 -0.73 8.24
C PRO A 98 -10.96 -0.87 7.24
N GLY A 99 -12.16 -1.17 7.75
CA GLY A 99 -13.36 -1.37 6.94
C GLY A 99 -13.39 -2.67 6.12
N THR A 100 -12.50 -3.62 6.38
CA THR A 100 -12.57 -4.97 5.79
C THR A 100 -13.86 -5.69 6.21
N LEU A 101 -14.36 -6.57 5.34
CA LEU A 101 -15.46 -7.49 5.67
C LEU A 101 -14.97 -8.85 6.18
N MET A 102 -13.65 -9.09 6.20
CA MET A 102 -13.11 -10.31 6.78
C MET A 102 -13.30 -10.25 8.30
N PRO A 103 -14.06 -11.18 8.89
CA PRO A 103 -14.20 -11.23 10.34
C PRO A 103 -12.88 -11.64 10.99
N ASP A 104 -12.70 -11.23 12.25
CA ASP A 104 -11.63 -11.74 13.09
C ASP A 104 -11.92 -13.19 13.50
N LEU A 105 -11.37 -14.14 12.75
CA LEU A 105 -11.54 -15.57 13.00
C LEU A 105 -10.66 -16.08 14.14
N LEU A 106 -9.68 -15.28 14.61
CA LEU A 106 -8.75 -15.65 15.67
C LEU A 106 -9.00 -14.88 16.97
N ASP A 107 -10.14 -14.19 17.09
CA ASP A 107 -10.51 -13.40 18.27
C ASP A 107 -10.53 -14.21 19.58
N GLY A 108 -10.80 -15.52 19.49
CA GLY A 108 -10.75 -16.44 20.64
C GLY A 108 -9.34 -16.90 21.05
N LEU A 109 -8.28 -16.45 20.37
CA LEU A 109 -6.89 -16.72 20.70
C LEU A 109 -6.21 -15.43 21.19
N GLU A 110 -5.34 -15.55 22.19
CA GLU A 110 -4.60 -14.41 22.76
C GLU A 110 -3.08 -14.57 22.58
N GLY A 111 -2.37 -13.44 22.55
CA GLY A 111 -0.91 -13.39 22.60
C GLY A 111 -0.19 -14.28 21.57
N GLU A 112 0.64 -15.18 22.08
CA GLU A 112 1.49 -16.07 21.27
C GLU A 112 0.67 -17.11 20.48
N ASP A 113 -0.45 -17.60 21.02
CA ASP A 113 -1.30 -18.58 20.33
C ASP A 113 -1.91 -17.97 19.06
N ARG A 114 -2.40 -16.73 19.15
CA ARG A 114 -2.94 -15.97 18.01
C ARG A 114 -1.87 -15.75 16.94
N THR A 115 -0.68 -15.35 17.37
CA THR A 115 0.46 -15.09 16.48
C THR A 115 0.91 -16.37 15.77
N SER A 116 1.02 -17.47 16.51
CA SER A 116 1.42 -18.78 16.00
C SER A 116 0.39 -19.34 15.01
N ALA A 117 -0.91 -19.18 15.29
CA ALA A 117 -1.97 -19.59 14.38
C ALA A 117 -1.92 -18.81 13.05
N ALA A 118 -1.79 -17.48 13.12
CA ALA A 118 -1.67 -16.64 11.93
C ALA A 118 -0.41 -16.97 11.11
N GLU A 119 0.71 -17.25 11.77
CA GLU A 119 1.97 -17.67 11.14
C GLU A 119 1.84 -19.04 10.48
N ALA A 120 1.25 -20.03 11.16
CA ALA A 120 1.05 -21.37 10.60
C ALA A 120 0.16 -21.35 9.34
N ILE A 121 -0.94 -20.59 9.36
CA ILE A 121 -1.81 -20.40 8.19
C ILE A 121 -1.03 -19.72 7.06
N THR A 122 -0.24 -18.68 7.37
CA THR A 122 0.59 -17.99 6.38
C THR A 122 1.60 -18.93 5.73
N HIS A 123 2.32 -19.73 6.51
CA HIS A 123 3.27 -20.72 5.99
C HIS A 123 2.60 -21.76 5.09
N TYR A 124 1.42 -22.23 5.46
CA TYR A 124 0.64 -23.12 4.60
C TYR A 124 0.28 -22.45 3.27
N LEU A 125 -0.24 -21.22 3.30
CA LEU A 125 -0.58 -20.49 2.07
C LEU A 125 0.63 -20.22 1.17
N VAL A 126 1.80 -19.97 1.76
CA VAL A 126 3.07 -19.82 1.04
C VAL A 126 3.54 -21.15 0.45
N SER A 127 3.37 -22.27 1.17
CA SER A 127 3.82 -23.58 0.68
C SER A 127 3.00 -24.12 -0.51
N LEU A 128 1.77 -23.62 -0.69
CA LEU A 128 0.94 -23.93 -1.87
C LEU A 128 1.50 -23.31 -3.16
N ASP A 129 2.41 -22.35 -3.06
CA ASP A 129 3.02 -21.67 -4.19
C ASP A 129 4.35 -22.37 -4.56
N GLN A 130 4.29 -23.33 -5.48
CA GLN A 130 5.42 -24.19 -5.87
C GLN A 130 6.45 -23.45 -6.76
N GLY A 131 7.10 -22.41 -6.22
CA GLY A 131 8.19 -21.70 -6.89
C GLY A 131 7.74 -20.62 -7.87
N SER A 132 6.54 -20.05 -7.69
CA SER A 132 6.16 -18.86 -8.43
C SER A 132 7.00 -17.66 -7.98
N ASN A 133 7.28 -16.75 -8.93
CA ASN A 133 8.13 -15.56 -8.77
C ASN A 133 8.12 -14.99 -7.34
N ALA A 134 9.25 -15.11 -6.64
CA ALA A 134 9.43 -14.55 -5.32
C ALA A 134 8.96 -13.10 -5.30
N PHE A 135 8.06 -12.77 -4.36
CA PHE A 135 7.64 -11.41 -4.11
C PHE A 135 8.90 -10.53 -3.94
N SER A 136 9.02 -9.50 -4.76
CA SER A 136 10.15 -8.58 -4.75
C SER A 136 9.62 -7.16 -4.72
N LEU A 137 10.07 -6.39 -3.74
CA LEU A 137 9.81 -4.96 -3.65
C LEU A 137 10.62 -4.24 -4.74
N GLN A 138 10.00 -3.24 -5.35
CA GLN A 138 10.58 -2.44 -6.42
C GLN A 138 10.48 -0.98 -6.04
N ALA A 139 11.56 -0.22 -6.24
CA ALA A 139 11.51 1.23 -6.08
C ALA A 139 10.41 1.81 -6.98
N PRO A 140 9.54 2.70 -6.46
CA PRO A 140 8.59 3.39 -7.30
C PRO A 140 9.32 4.34 -8.26
N ASP A 141 8.84 4.41 -9.50
CA ASP A 141 9.28 5.41 -10.46
C ASP A 141 8.53 6.71 -10.21
N ALA A 142 9.23 7.75 -9.76
CA ALA A 142 8.61 9.02 -9.41
C ALA A 142 7.95 9.72 -10.62
N VAL A 143 8.54 9.59 -11.82
CA VAL A 143 7.96 10.16 -13.04
C VAL A 143 6.68 9.41 -13.41
N ALA A 144 6.69 8.09 -13.28
CA ALA A 144 5.49 7.27 -13.49
C ALA A 144 4.42 7.56 -12.42
N ALA A 145 4.82 7.79 -11.16
CA ALA A 145 3.92 8.10 -10.06
C ALA A 145 3.24 9.47 -10.24
N GLU A 146 3.94 10.49 -10.72
CA GLU A 146 3.36 11.80 -11.08
C GLU A 146 2.29 11.63 -12.18
N ARG A 147 2.61 10.90 -13.25
CA ARG A 147 1.63 10.60 -14.32
C ARG A 147 0.48 9.73 -13.82
N GLY A 148 0.76 8.81 -12.91
CA GLY A 148 -0.21 7.91 -12.28
C GLY A 148 -1.21 8.65 -11.40
N GLU A 149 -0.78 9.73 -10.74
CA GLU A 149 -1.66 10.61 -9.98
C GLU A 149 -2.71 11.27 -10.87
N ALA A 150 -2.28 11.83 -12.01
CA ALA A 150 -3.20 12.43 -12.97
C ALA A 150 -4.19 11.39 -13.54
N LEU A 151 -3.72 10.17 -13.79
CA LEU A 151 -4.58 9.05 -14.21
C LEU A 151 -5.57 8.63 -13.12
N PHE A 152 -5.14 8.56 -11.85
CA PHE A 152 -5.99 8.21 -10.72
C PHE A 152 -7.21 9.15 -10.61
N HIS A 153 -7.00 10.44 -10.88
CA HIS A 153 -8.07 11.44 -10.90
C HIS A 153 -8.95 11.31 -12.16
N SER A 154 -8.35 11.25 -13.34
CA SER A 154 -9.09 11.29 -14.63
C SER A 154 -9.84 10.00 -14.94
N VAL A 155 -9.32 8.84 -14.53
CA VAL A 155 -10.01 7.54 -14.66
C VAL A 155 -11.19 7.44 -13.68
N GLY A 156 -11.21 8.25 -12.62
CA GLY A 156 -12.29 8.29 -11.64
C GLY A 156 -12.08 7.37 -10.43
N CYS A 157 -10.85 6.92 -10.16
CA CYS A 157 -10.53 6.16 -8.93
C CYS A 157 -10.92 6.95 -7.67
N VAL A 158 -10.77 8.27 -7.73
CA VAL A 158 -11.16 9.24 -6.69
C VAL A 158 -12.64 9.22 -6.31
N ALA A 159 -13.51 8.65 -7.15
CA ALA A 159 -14.93 8.51 -6.83
C ALA A 159 -15.19 7.55 -5.66
N CYS A 160 -14.26 6.61 -5.43
CA CYS A 160 -14.36 5.59 -4.38
C CYS A 160 -13.16 5.57 -3.44
N HIS A 161 -11.96 5.92 -3.89
CA HIS A 161 -10.72 5.82 -3.12
C HIS A 161 -10.08 7.19 -2.92
N SER A 162 -9.57 7.46 -1.71
CA SER A 162 -8.89 8.72 -1.44
C SER A 162 -7.62 8.87 -2.28
N PRO A 163 -7.32 10.07 -2.81
CA PRO A 163 -5.98 10.40 -3.26
C PRO A 163 -4.98 10.39 -2.09
N ARG A 164 -3.70 10.34 -2.45
CA ARG A 164 -2.54 10.34 -1.54
C ARG A 164 -1.73 11.63 -1.65
N ASP A 165 -1.19 12.08 -0.52
CA ASP A 165 -0.27 13.22 -0.44
C ASP A 165 1.13 12.86 -0.99
N PRO A 166 2.09 13.80 -1.03
CA PRO A 166 3.46 13.52 -1.48
C PRO A 166 4.17 12.45 -0.64
N GLU A 167 3.82 12.32 0.65
CA GLU A 167 4.35 11.31 1.57
C GLU A 167 3.70 9.92 1.40
N GLY A 168 2.68 9.81 0.54
CA GLY A 168 1.98 8.57 0.23
C GLY A 168 0.81 8.26 1.15
N LYS A 169 0.38 9.19 2.01
CA LYS A 169 -0.72 9.01 2.95
C LYS A 169 -2.07 9.40 2.33
N GLU A 170 -3.12 8.62 2.63
CA GLU A 170 -4.48 8.92 2.20
C GLU A 170 -5.03 10.20 2.86
N ILE A 171 -5.62 11.08 2.05
CA ILE A 171 -6.06 12.44 2.46
C ILE A 171 -7.50 12.46 3.01
N LEU A 172 -8.41 11.66 2.45
CA LEU A 172 -9.88 11.72 2.64
C LEU A 172 -10.47 10.36 3.06
N ILE A 173 -9.93 9.77 4.13
CA ILE A 173 -10.26 8.39 4.55
C ILE A 173 -11.75 8.21 4.90
N GLU A 174 -12.36 9.17 5.61
CA GLU A 174 -13.73 9.03 6.13
C GLU A 174 -14.83 8.94 5.05
N THR A 175 -14.57 9.51 3.88
CA THR A 175 -15.56 9.58 2.78
C THR A 175 -15.24 8.62 1.64
N SER A 176 -14.18 7.82 1.78
CA SER A 176 -13.68 6.90 0.77
C SER A 176 -13.60 5.48 1.31
N VAL A 177 -13.38 4.53 0.40
CA VAL A 177 -12.99 3.17 0.76
C VAL A 177 -11.48 3.19 1.03
N PRO A 178 -11.04 3.04 2.29
CA PRO A 178 -9.62 3.08 2.62
C PRO A 178 -8.87 1.99 1.87
N LEU A 179 -7.74 2.34 1.27
CA LEU A 179 -6.87 1.36 0.61
C LEU A 179 -6.02 0.64 1.67
N GLY A 180 -5.58 1.38 2.69
CA GLY A 180 -4.75 0.90 3.80
C GLY A 180 -3.26 0.90 3.43
N ASP A 181 -2.48 0.07 4.13
CA ASP A 181 -1.07 -0.15 3.82
C ASP A 181 -0.94 -0.98 2.53
N LEU A 182 -0.75 -0.30 1.39
CA LEU A 182 -0.54 -0.95 0.11
C LEU A 182 0.93 -1.37 -0.05
N GLU A 183 1.83 -0.57 0.49
CA GLU A 183 3.28 -0.72 0.43
C GLU A 183 3.77 -1.99 1.14
N GLY A 184 3.17 -2.33 2.29
CA GLY A 184 3.41 -3.61 2.97
C GLY A 184 2.69 -4.80 2.34
N LYS A 185 1.74 -4.57 1.42
CA LYS A 185 0.85 -5.60 0.87
C LYS A 185 1.25 -6.07 -0.53
N TYR A 186 1.54 -5.13 -1.42
CA TYR A 186 1.77 -5.37 -2.84
C TYR A 186 3.14 -4.87 -3.27
N SER A 187 3.72 -5.51 -4.28
CA SER A 187 4.77 -4.91 -5.08
C SER A 187 4.15 -4.19 -6.28
N ILE A 188 4.93 -3.38 -7.00
CA ILE A 188 4.49 -2.73 -8.24
C ILE A 188 3.90 -3.78 -9.18
N ARG A 189 4.64 -4.88 -9.44
CA ARG A 189 4.19 -5.96 -10.31
C ARG A 189 2.85 -6.58 -9.86
N THR A 190 2.69 -6.89 -8.57
CA THR A 190 1.48 -7.59 -8.10
C THR A 190 0.27 -6.65 -8.02
N LEU A 191 0.48 -5.37 -7.71
CA LEU A 191 -0.57 -4.36 -7.79
C LEU A 191 -1.02 -4.13 -9.23
N VAL A 192 -0.08 -4.06 -10.19
CA VAL A 192 -0.41 -3.98 -11.62
C VAL A 192 -1.29 -5.14 -12.05
N ALA A 193 -0.91 -6.38 -11.71
CA ALA A 193 -1.70 -7.55 -12.04
C ALA A 193 -3.11 -7.50 -11.44
N PHE A 194 -3.25 -7.02 -10.19
CA PHE A 194 -4.55 -6.85 -9.54
C PHE A 194 -5.41 -5.78 -10.22
N LEU A 195 -4.84 -4.61 -10.51
CA LEU A 195 -5.56 -3.50 -11.13
C LEU A 195 -6.00 -3.82 -12.57
N GLN A 196 -5.21 -4.63 -13.30
CA GLN A 196 -5.58 -5.07 -14.65
C GLN A 196 -6.79 -6.01 -14.64
N ARG A 197 -6.92 -6.87 -13.62
CA ARG A 197 -7.97 -7.90 -13.57
C ARG A 197 -8.43 -8.18 -12.14
N PRO A 198 -9.16 -7.25 -11.50
CA PRO A 198 -9.48 -7.38 -10.08
C PRO A 198 -10.37 -8.57 -9.77
N HIS A 199 -11.29 -8.91 -10.67
CA HIS A 199 -12.26 -9.99 -10.49
C HIS A 199 -11.67 -11.41 -10.60
N GLU A 200 -10.46 -11.57 -11.17
CA GLU A 200 -9.76 -12.86 -11.13
C GLU A 200 -9.39 -13.25 -9.69
N THR A 201 -9.11 -12.26 -8.85
CA THR A 201 -8.71 -12.45 -7.45
C THR A 201 -9.87 -12.25 -6.48
N ARG A 202 -10.77 -11.31 -6.77
CA ARG A 202 -11.92 -10.92 -5.96
C ARG A 202 -13.18 -10.96 -6.82
N PRO A 203 -13.79 -12.15 -7.02
CA PRO A 203 -14.95 -12.29 -7.92
C PRO A 203 -16.14 -11.39 -7.55
N SER A 204 -16.30 -11.08 -6.27
CA SER A 204 -17.32 -10.15 -5.77
C SER A 204 -16.73 -8.83 -5.25
N GLY A 205 -15.57 -8.43 -5.77
CA GLY A 205 -15.01 -7.09 -5.56
C GLY A 205 -15.88 -6.02 -6.21
N ARG A 206 -16.04 -4.86 -5.55
CA ARG A 206 -16.82 -3.73 -6.09
C ARG A 206 -16.02 -2.85 -7.05
N MET A 207 -14.69 -2.92 -6.99
CA MET A 207 -13.83 -2.21 -7.94
C MET A 207 -14.02 -2.86 -9.31
N PRO A 208 -14.50 -2.11 -10.33
CA PRO A 208 -14.71 -2.66 -11.66
C PRO A 208 -13.38 -2.94 -12.34
N ASP A 209 -13.41 -3.77 -13.39
CA ASP A 209 -12.35 -3.77 -14.40
C ASP A 209 -12.44 -2.46 -15.20
N LEU A 210 -11.42 -1.62 -15.08
CA LEU A 210 -11.37 -0.30 -15.70
C LEU A 210 -10.93 -0.35 -17.17
N GLY A 211 -10.52 -1.52 -17.69
CA GLY A 211 -10.12 -1.68 -19.10
C GLY A 211 -8.88 -0.88 -19.51
N LEU A 212 -8.06 -0.45 -18.55
CA LEU A 212 -6.88 0.39 -18.78
C LEU A 212 -5.75 -0.39 -19.47
N ALA A 213 -4.98 0.32 -20.30
CA ALA A 213 -3.78 -0.26 -20.89
C ALA A 213 -2.71 -0.50 -19.82
N ARG A 214 -1.86 -1.54 -20.04
CA ARG A 214 -0.83 -1.92 -19.07
C ARG A 214 0.08 -0.75 -18.61
N PRO A 215 0.55 0.16 -19.48
CA PRO A 215 1.36 1.30 -19.05
C PRO A 215 0.61 2.29 -18.15
N GLU A 216 -0.71 2.44 -18.32
CA GLU A 216 -1.53 3.31 -17.47
C GLU A 216 -1.68 2.70 -16.07
N VAL A 217 -1.93 1.39 -16.02
CA VAL A 217 -1.99 0.64 -14.75
C VAL A 217 -0.66 0.67 -14.02
N GLU A 218 0.47 0.51 -14.73
CA GLU A 218 1.82 0.62 -14.16
C GLU A 218 2.04 1.99 -13.51
N ARG A 219 1.66 3.08 -14.18
CA ARG A 219 1.75 4.43 -13.60
C ARG A 219 0.89 4.58 -12.34
N ILE A 220 -0.36 4.09 -12.37
CA ILE A 220 -1.24 4.11 -11.19
C ILE A 220 -0.64 3.27 -10.05
N ALA A 221 -0.01 2.14 -10.34
CA ALA A 221 0.65 1.33 -9.31
C ALA A 221 1.86 2.07 -8.70
N HIS A 222 2.68 2.73 -9.52
CA HIS A 222 3.76 3.60 -9.02
C HIS A 222 3.24 4.76 -8.18
N TYR A 223 2.10 5.35 -8.55
CA TYR A 223 1.41 6.36 -7.75
C TYR A 223 1.00 5.83 -6.38
N LEU A 224 0.29 4.70 -6.36
CA LEU A 224 -0.25 4.11 -5.13
C LEU A 224 0.81 3.53 -4.21
N LEU A 225 1.98 3.19 -4.74
CA LEU A 225 3.13 2.62 -4.02
C LEU A 225 4.30 3.61 -3.92
N ARG A 226 4.04 4.92 -4.08
CA ARG A 226 5.07 5.97 -4.00
C ARG A 226 5.82 5.99 -2.65
N GLY A 227 5.20 5.51 -1.58
CA GLY A 227 5.79 5.39 -0.25
C GLY A 227 6.67 4.16 -0.05
N THR A 228 6.77 3.26 -1.04
CA THR A 228 7.57 2.05 -0.93
C THR A 228 9.05 2.42 -0.80
N LYS A 229 9.65 2.00 0.31
CA LYS A 229 11.09 2.14 0.57
C LYS A 229 11.78 0.85 0.19
N VAL A 230 12.76 0.93 -0.71
CA VAL A 230 13.69 -0.17 -0.97
C VAL A 230 15.09 0.21 -0.49
N PRO A 231 15.94 -0.76 -0.12
CA PRO A 231 17.35 -0.50 0.07
C PRO A 231 17.91 0.02 -1.25
N GLY A 232 18.47 1.22 -1.24
CA GLY A 232 19.08 1.87 -2.40
C GLY A 232 19.66 3.20 -1.94
N HIS A 233 20.93 3.45 -2.24
CA HIS A 233 21.64 4.64 -1.74
C HIS A 233 21.77 5.77 -2.75
N LEU A 234 21.40 5.52 -4.02
CA LEU A 234 21.38 6.52 -5.08
C LEU A 234 19.98 6.64 -5.64
N THR A 235 19.45 7.85 -5.67
CA THR A 235 18.33 8.19 -6.53
C THR A 235 18.87 8.48 -7.92
N TYR A 236 18.13 8.10 -8.96
CA TYR A 236 18.44 8.51 -10.32
C TYR A 236 17.23 9.18 -10.97
N THR A 237 17.52 10.03 -11.94
CA THR A 237 16.55 10.50 -12.92
C THR A 237 17.14 10.31 -14.31
N LEU A 238 16.31 9.85 -15.25
CA LEU A 238 16.66 9.61 -16.64
C LEU A 238 15.85 10.54 -17.52
N TRP A 239 16.55 11.24 -18.42
CA TRP A 239 15.97 12.14 -19.41
C TRP A 239 16.18 11.64 -20.83
N ARG A 240 15.25 12.03 -21.72
CA ARG A 240 15.30 11.82 -23.16
C ARG A 240 15.25 13.15 -23.89
N GLY A 241 15.88 13.25 -25.05
CA GLY A 241 15.77 14.41 -25.95
C GLY A 241 17.13 15.00 -26.34
N LYS A 242 17.20 16.32 -26.53
CA LYS A 242 18.43 17.02 -26.92
C LYS A 242 19.41 17.21 -25.77
N VAL A 243 19.83 16.10 -25.17
CA VAL A 243 20.66 16.06 -23.96
C VAL A 243 22.04 16.71 -24.14
N TRP A 244 22.52 16.87 -25.37
CA TRP A 244 23.79 17.55 -25.67
C TRP A 244 23.74 19.07 -25.44
N GLU A 245 22.55 19.67 -25.37
CA GLU A 245 22.35 21.08 -25.02
C GLU A 245 22.26 21.30 -23.50
N GLY A 246 22.40 20.23 -22.71
CA GLY A 246 22.21 20.23 -21.26
C GLY A 246 20.80 19.84 -20.83
N LEU A 247 20.58 19.74 -19.52
CA LEU A 247 19.28 19.35 -18.95
C LEU A 247 18.26 20.49 -18.90
N GLU A 248 18.66 21.72 -19.23
CA GLU A 248 17.79 22.91 -19.31
C GLU A 248 17.19 23.09 -20.71
N GLY A 249 17.63 22.29 -21.69
CA GLY A 249 17.15 22.32 -23.06
C GLY A 249 15.89 21.49 -23.29
N ASP A 250 15.69 21.08 -24.54
CA ASP A 250 14.56 20.26 -25.00
C ASP A 250 14.74 18.79 -24.57
N VAL A 251 14.54 18.53 -23.28
CA VAL A 251 14.62 17.20 -22.66
C VAL A 251 13.42 16.93 -21.75
N GLU A 252 12.98 15.68 -21.72
CA GLU A 252 11.87 15.23 -20.87
C GLU A 252 12.32 14.15 -19.89
N ARG A 253 11.81 14.22 -18.65
CA ARG A 253 11.98 13.13 -17.69
C ARG A 253 11.22 11.90 -18.19
N GLU A 254 11.95 10.80 -18.35
CA GLU A 254 11.38 9.52 -18.77
C GLU A 254 11.07 8.63 -17.58
N ARG A 255 12.01 8.54 -16.63
CA ARG A 255 11.98 7.64 -15.46
C ARG A 255 12.80 8.22 -14.33
N ALA A 256 12.38 7.99 -13.09
CA ALA A 256 13.20 8.21 -11.90
C ALA A 256 13.11 6.99 -10.98
N GLY A 257 14.02 6.82 -10.04
CA GLY A 257 13.97 5.69 -9.11
C GLY A 257 15.19 5.59 -8.21
N GLN A 258 15.43 4.41 -7.66
CA GLN A 258 16.60 4.10 -6.85
C GLN A 258 17.43 2.98 -7.49
N VAL A 259 18.74 3.05 -7.30
CA VAL A 259 19.72 2.03 -7.69
C VAL A 259 20.76 1.85 -6.59
N ASP A 260 21.41 0.68 -6.61
CA ASP A 260 22.45 0.31 -5.66
C ASP A 260 23.84 0.78 -6.07
N ASP A 261 24.02 1.31 -7.28
CA ASP A 261 25.32 1.79 -7.74
C ASP A 261 25.15 2.69 -8.99
N PHE A 262 26.28 3.11 -9.55
CA PHE A 262 26.32 3.87 -10.79
C PHE A 262 26.31 2.98 -12.05
N SER A 263 25.92 1.70 -11.93
CA SER A 263 25.87 0.79 -13.07
C SER A 263 24.89 1.29 -14.12
N LEU A 264 25.30 1.17 -15.38
CA LEU A 264 24.46 1.51 -16.52
C LEU A 264 23.60 0.34 -17.00
N GLU A 265 23.84 -0.87 -16.49
CA GLU A 265 23.12 -2.09 -16.91
C GLU A 265 21.60 -1.95 -16.81
N PRO A 266 21.01 -1.37 -15.75
CA PRO A 266 19.55 -1.21 -15.65
C PRO A 266 18.95 -0.31 -16.73
N PHE A 267 19.77 0.53 -17.37
CA PHE A 267 19.37 1.49 -18.40
C PHE A 267 19.74 1.02 -19.81
N ALA A 268 20.49 -0.07 -19.92
CA ALA A 268 21.05 -0.57 -21.16
C ALA A 268 20.09 -1.58 -21.82
N ALA A 269 19.30 -1.11 -22.80
CA ALA A 269 18.50 -2.00 -23.63
C ALA A 269 19.40 -2.70 -24.67
N GLY A 270 19.59 -4.02 -24.54
CA GLY A 270 20.49 -4.76 -25.42
C GLY A 270 21.97 -4.44 -25.21
N GLY A 271 22.36 -4.10 -23.98
CA GLY A 271 23.76 -3.86 -23.60
C GLY A 271 24.31 -2.47 -23.90
N LYS A 272 23.48 -1.54 -24.39
CA LYS A 272 23.85 -0.13 -24.56
C LYS A 272 22.78 0.80 -24.02
N VAL A 273 23.20 1.85 -23.34
CA VAL A 273 22.32 2.98 -23.02
C VAL A 273 21.88 3.59 -24.35
N PRO A 274 20.57 3.79 -24.59
CA PRO A 274 20.14 4.30 -25.89
C PRO A 274 20.62 5.74 -26.10
N GLN A 275 20.74 6.16 -27.36
CA GLN A 275 21.14 7.52 -27.69
C GLN A 275 20.16 8.55 -27.12
N HIS A 276 20.61 9.81 -27.03
CA HIS A 276 19.78 10.92 -26.55
C HIS A 276 19.28 10.73 -25.12
N THR A 277 20.13 10.14 -24.27
CA THR A 277 19.85 9.85 -22.86
C THR A 277 20.81 10.61 -21.97
N ALA A 278 20.27 11.21 -20.91
CA ALA A 278 21.05 11.71 -19.79
C ALA A 278 20.56 11.04 -18.51
N ILE A 279 21.48 10.71 -17.62
CA ILE A 279 21.18 10.11 -16.32
C ILE A 279 21.87 10.96 -15.26
N ARG A 280 21.13 11.35 -14.23
CA ARG A 280 21.65 12.04 -13.05
C ARG A 280 21.44 11.11 -11.87
N TRP A 281 22.52 10.87 -11.12
CA TRP A 281 22.46 10.19 -9.82
C TRP A 281 22.63 11.23 -8.72
N GLU A 282 21.86 11.08 -7.65
CA GLU A 282 21.90 11.91 -6.45
C GLU A 282 21.91 10.96 -5.24
N GLY A 283 22.74 11.25 -4.24
CA GLY A 283 22.85 10.39 -3.07
C GLY A 283 23.77 10.99 -2.02
N HIS A 284 23.89 10.27 -0.91
CA HIS A 284 24.71 10.69 0.22
C HIS A 284 25.76 9.64 0.51
N LEU A 285 26.99 10.10 0.73
CA LEU A 285 28.07 9.27 1.23
C LEU A 285 28.19 9.45 2.74
N HIS A 286 28.03 8.36 3.49
CA HIS A 286 28.31 8.38 4.92
C HIS A 286 29.80 8.15 5.16
N LEU A 287 30.44 9.05 5.91
CA LEU A 287 31.85 8.94 6.30
C LEU A 287 31.91 8.76 7.82
N ASP A 288 32.33 7.59 8.27
CA ASP A 288 32.37 7.24 9.70
C ASP A 288 33.42 8.02 10.50
N ALA A 289 34.42 8.59 9.81
CA ALA A 289 35.53 9.29 10.44
C ALA A 289 35.86 10.59 9.69
N PRO A 290 36.34 11.64 10.39
CA PRO A 290 36.93 12.79 9.73
C PRO A 290 38.26 12.39 9.08
N GLY A 291 38.50 12.81 7.84
CA GLY A 291 39.73 12.49 7.14
C GLY A 291 39.75 12.99 5.69
N ASN A 292 40.88 12.75 5.02
CA ASN A 292 41.02 13.01 3.59
C ASN A 292 40.65 11.75 2.82
N TYR A 293 39.61 11.85 1.99
CA TYR A 293 39.14 10.76 1.13
C TYR A 293 39.46 11.09 -0.33
N THR A 294 39.92 10.08 -1.07
CA THR A 294 40.16 10.20 -2.52
C THR A 294 39.22 9.25 -3.24
N PHE A 295 38.50 9.79 -4.22
CA PHE A 295 37.57 9.03 -5.06
C PHE A 295 38.07 9.04 -6.51
N TYR A 296 37.89 7.93 -7.19
CA TYR A 296 38.19 7.80 -8.61
C TYR A 296 36.88 7.65 -9.36
N LEU A 297 36.70 8.46 -10.40
CA LEU A 297 35.52 8.43 -11.25
C LEU A 297 35.98 8.46 -12.71
N GLU A 298 35.58 7.45 -13.46
CA GLU A 298 35.73 7.42 -14.91
C GLU A 298 34.40 7.84 -15.54
N MET A 299 34.42 8.90 -16.35
CA MET A 299 33.23 9.40 -17.04
C MET A 299 33.54 9.72 -18.50
N ASN A 300 32.64 9.33 -19.41
CA ASN A 300 32.69 9.70 -20.82
C ASN A 300 31.62 10.76 -21.11
N GLY A 301 31.95 12.02 -20.77
CA GLY A 301 31.01 13.14 -20.78
C GLY A 301 30.15 13.18 -19.52
N GLY A 302 30.07 14.35 -18.88
CA GLY A 302 29.31 14.55 -17.64
C GLY A 302 30.01 15.50 -16.67
N SER A 303 29.47 15.59 -15.46
CA SER A 303 30.06 16.36 -14.36
C SER A 303 29.72 15.71 -13.02
N LEU A 304 30.66 15.70 -12.08
CA LEU A 304 30.42 15.36 -10.68
C LEU A 304 30.34 16.65 -9.87
N ARG A 305 29.35 16.75 -8.98
CA ARG A 305 29.26 17.81 -7.97
C ARG A 305 29.24 17.15 -6.59
N LEU A 306 30.17 17.56 -5.73
CA LEU A 306 30.21 17.18 -4.32
C LEU A 306 29.85 18.44 -3.53
N ASN A 307 28.77 18.36 -2.76
CA ASN A 307 28.27 19.45 -1.92
C ASN A 307 28.44 19.11 -0.45
#